data_AF-A0A5D0VCI5-F1
#
_entry.id   AF-A0A5D0VCI5-F1
#
_cell.length_a   1.000
_cell.length_b   1.000
_cell.length_c   1.000
_cell.angle_alpha   90.00
_cell.angle_beta   90.00
_cell.angle_gamma   90.00
#
_symmetry.space_group_name_H-M   'P 1'
#
loop_
_entity.id
_entity.type
_entity.pdbx_description
1 polymer ?
#
loop_
_entity_poly.entity_id
_entity_poly.type
_entity_poly.pdbx_seq_one_letter_code
_entity_poly.pdbx_strand_id
1 'polypeptide(L)'
;MTQHNTKEPIFVLSNHQLVNKVTYRNHVWVPALQAHAELPSRAAWLEALPLIYEYTDRFFFKNGKRYMPSDIDTIFRDPQNRWMSNFLKADGSGMAPASYSHQYERLRMIELYCRLRGNDNWPVATNSNPPSSGGLQFELPL
;
A
#
# COMPACT_ATOMS: atom_id res chain seq x y z
N MET A 1 29.71 -14.76 3.78
CA MET A 1 28.48 -15.59 3.72
C MET A 1 27.30 -14.65 3.84
N THR A 2 26.68 -14.31 2.72
CA THR A 2 25.62 -13.31 2.62
C THR A 2 24.35 -13.91 3.21
N GLN A 3 23.89 -13.42 4.36
CA GLN A 3 22.57 -13.77 4.87
C GLN A 3 21.54 -13.22 3.87
N HIS A 4 20.95 -14.11 3.06
CA HIS A 4 19.74 -13.79 2.33
C HIS A 4 18.65 -13.56 3.37
N ASN A 5 18.44 -12.31 3.74
CA ASN A 5 17.29 -11.91 4.54
C ASN A 5 16.05 -12.17 3.67
N THR A 6 15.45 -13.35 3.83
CA THR A 6 14.26 -13.86 3.13
C THR A 6 13.03 -13.05 3.54
N LYS A 7 13.00 -11.76 3.21
CA LYS A 7 11.82 -10.93 3.46
C LYS A 7 10.79 -11.18 2.35
N GLU A 8 9.55 -11.43 2.75
CA GLU A 8 8.46 -11.76 1.82
C GLU A 8 8.25 -10.66 0.74
N PRO A 9 7.82 -11.05 -0.48
CA PRO A 9 7.53 -10.10 -1.54
C PRO A 9 6.34 -9.21 -1.18
N ILE A 10 6.48 -7.91 -1.46
CA ILE A 10 5.44 -6.90 -1.31
C ILE A 10 4.78 -6.70 -2.67
N PHE A 11 3.52 -7.13 -2.78
CA PHE A 11 2.78 -6.98 -4.03
C PHE A 11 2.22 -5.57 -4.21
N VAL A 12 2.52 -4.93 -5.35
CA VAL A 12 2.06 -3.58 -5.68
C VAL A 12 0.78 -3.61 -6.51
N LEU A 13 -0.04 -2.56 -6.39
CA LEU A 13 -1.27 -2.44 -7.19
C LEU A 13 -0.96 -2.18 -8.67
N SER A 14 -1.57 -2.98 -9.54
CA SER A 14 -1.58 -2.73 -10.99
C SER A 14 -2.47 -1.54 -11.36
N ASN A 15 -2.28 -0.97 -12.56
CA ASN A 15 -3.12 0.13 -13.04
C ASN A 15 -4.60 -0.26 -13.10
N HIS A 16 -4.92 -1.49 -13.52
CA HIS A 16 -6.29 -2.00 -13.54
C HIS A 16 -6.92 -2.00 -12.14
N GLN A 17 -6.16 -2.40 -11.12
CA GLN A 17 -6.62 -2.34 -9.73
C GLN A 17 -6.82 -0.89 -9.26
N LEU A 18 -5.94 0.04 -9.67
CA LEU A 18 -6.05 1.46 -9.32
C LEU A 18 -7.23 2.17 -10.00
N VAL A 19 -7.73 1.65 -11.13
CA VAL A 19 -8.96 2.15 -11.78
C VAL A 19 -10.21 1.73 -11.00
N ASN A 20 -10.17 0.63 -10.24
CA ASN A 20 -11.29 0.21 -9.42
C ASN A 20 -11.53 1.21 -8.28
N LYS A 21 -12.71 1.85 -8.27
CA LYS A 21 -13.07 2.91 -7.32
C LYS A 21 -13.04 2.45 -5.86
N VAL A 22 -13.39 1.20 -5.59
CA VAL A 22 -13.37 0.61 -4.23
C VAL A 22 -11.92 0.44 -3.79
N THR A 23 -11.07 -0.14 -4.64
CA THR A 23 -9.63 -0.28 -4.37
C THR A 23 -8.96 1.08 -4.18
N TYR A 24 -9.20 2.03 -5.08
CA TYR A 24 -8.68 3.39 -4.99
C TYR A 24 -9.06 4.04 -3.65
N ARG A 25 -10.34 3.98 -3.29
CA ARG A 25 -10.82 4.60 -2.05
C ARG A 25 -10.21 3.94 -0.82
N ASN A 26 -10.31 2.62 -0.71
CA ASN A 26 -10.01 1.91 0.54
C ASN A 26 -8.52 1.66 0.76
N HIS A 27 -7.72 1.57 -0.31
CA HIS A 27 -6.30 1.25 -0.21
C HIS A 27 -5.37 2.40 -0.55
N VAL A 28 -5.89 3.47 -1.18
CA VAL A 28 -5.07 4.63 -1.53
C VAL A 28 -5.56 5.87 -0.80
N TRP A 29 -6.80 6.29 -1.06
CA TRP A 29 -7.30 7.59 -0.59
C TRP A 29 -7.55 7.64 0.93
N VAL A 30 -8.26 6.67 1.51
CA VAL A 30 -8.51 6.64 2.96
C VAL A 30 -7.20 6.50 3.76
N PRO A 31 -6.28 5.57 3.44
CA PRO A 31 -4.99 5.50 4.13
C PRO A 31 -4.15 6.77 3.96
N ALA A 32 -4.24 7.44 2.79
CA ALA A 32 -3.55 8.70 2.60
C ALA A 32 -4.14 9.84 3.43
N LEU A 33 -5.46 9.91 3.60
CA LEU A 33 -6.09 10.86 4.52
C LEU A 33 -5.62 10.65 5.96
N GLN A 34 -5.59 9.39 6.41
CA GLN A 34 -5.10 9.03 7.74
C GLN A 34 -3.64 9.43 7.92
N ALA A 35 -2.77 9.06 6.97
CA ALA A 35 -1.37 9.44 7.01
C ALA A 35 -1.17 10.97 6.96
N HIS A 36 -2.00 11.68 6.19
CA HIS A 36 -1.91 13.13 6.09
C HIS A 36 -2.25 13.85 7.40
N ALA A 37 -3.17 13.30 8.20
CA ALA A 37 -3.50 13.86 9.51
C ALA A 37 -2.29 13.90 10.48
N GLU A 38 -1.29 13.04 10.23
CA GLU A 38 -0.07 12.94 11.03
C GLU A 38 1.14 13.62 10.35
N LEU A 39 1.00 14.06 9.10
CA LEU A 39 2.04 14.79 8.38
C LEU A 39 1.79 16.30 8.52
N PRO A 40 2.84 17.11 8.80
CA PRO A 40 2.66 18.52 9.12
C PRO A 40 2.22 19.37 7.91
N SER A 41 2.39 18.86 6.68
CA SER A 41 1.98 19.56 5.46
C SER A 41 1.87 18.63 4.25
N ARG A 42 1.33 19.17 3.15
CA ARG A 42 1.38 18.52 1.83
C ARG A 42 2.80 18.31 1.30
N ALA A 43 3.73 19.22 1.61
CA ALA A 43 5.13 19.09 1.20
C ALA A 43 5.86 18.00 1.99
N ALA A 44 5.46 17.77 3.25
CA ALA A 44 6.04 16.71 4.10
C ALA A 44 5.87 15.30 3.53
N TRP A 45 4.93 15.09 2.61
CA TRP A 45 4.86 13.84 1.85
C TRP A 45 6.12 13.54 1.04
N LEU A 46 6.76 14.57 0.48
CA LEU A 46 7.98 14.39 -0.34
C LEU A 46 9.16 13.94 0.51
N GLU A 47 9.20 14.34 1.78
CA GLU A 47 10.20 13.88 2.76
C GLU A 47 9.90 12.47 3.28
N ALA A 48 8.62 12.05 3.25
CA ALA A 48 8.19 10.79 3.80
C ALA A 48 8.23 9.64 2.78
N LEU A 49 7.94 9.94 1.51
CA LEU A 49 7.93 8.96 0.41
C LEU A 49 9.26 8.22 0.17
N PRO A 50 10.46 8.78 0.43
CA PRO A 50 11.73 8.07 0.24
C PRO A 50 11.84 6.75 1.02
N LEU A 51 11.05 6.57 2.09
CA LEU A 51 10.94 5.31 2.83
C LEU A 51 10.65 4.11 1.91
N ILE A 52 9.89 4.29 0.82
CA ILE A 52 9.58 3.19 -0.09
C ILE A 52 10.85 2.60 -0.73
N TYR A 53 11.90 3.41 -0.90
CA TYR A 53 13.12 2.97 -1.58
C TYR A 53 13.89 1.92 -0.79
N GLU A 54 13.74 1.89 0.54
CA GLU A 54 14.33 0.89 1.42
C GLU A 54 13.78 -0.53 1.18
N TYR A 55 12.65 -0.65 0.47
CA TYR A 55 11.94 -1.91 0.21
C TYR A 55 11.90 -2.27 -1.28
N THR A 56 12.64 -1.53 -2.13
CA THR A 56 12.59 -1.66 -3.60
C THR A 56 12.97 -3.07 -4.11
N ASP A 57 13.80 -3.79 -3.36
CA ASP A 57 14.16 -5.18 -3.63
C ASP A 57 12.99 -6.17 -3.45
N ARG A 58 11.93 -5.75 -2.77
CA ARG A 58 10.78 -6.60 -2.43
C ARG A 58 9.53 -6.28 -3.24
N PHE A 59 9.53 -5.28 -4.11
CA PHE A 59 8.32 -4.89 -4.84
C PHE A 59 8.09 -5.70 -6.11
N PHE A 60 6.92 -6.34 -6.18
CA PHE A 60 6.50 -7.14 -7.33
C PHE A 60 5.05 -6.85 -7.72
N PHE A 61 4.74 -6.89 -9.00
CA PHE A 61 3.37 -7.08 -9.46
C PHE A 61 2.95 -8.53 -9.25
N LYS A 62 1.63 -8.79 -9.20
CA LYS A 62 1.09 -10.16 -9.03
C LYS A 62 1.48 -11.14 -10.14
N ASN A 63 1.86 -10.62 -11.31
CA ASN A 63 2.39 -11.43 -12.41
C ASN A 63 3.89 -11.78 -12.26
N GLY A 64 4.50 -11.49 -11.11
CA GLY A 64 5.92 -11.75 -10.83
C GLY A 64 6.88 -10.70 -11.40
N LYS A 65 6.41 -9.73 -12.19
CA LYS A 65 7.26 -8.65 -12.70
C LYS A 65 7.70 -7.75 -11.54
N ARG A 66 9.00 -7.50 -11.41
CA ARG A 66 9.53 -6.57 -10.42
C ARG A 66 9.03 -5.14 -10.70
N TYR A 67 8.63 -4.44 -9.66
CA TYR A 67 8.27 -3.03 -9.73
C TYR A 67 9.42 -2.18 -9.21
N MET A 68 9.94 -1.29 -10.07
CA MET A 68 10.95 -0.29 -9.70
C MET A 68 10.24 1.06 -9.62
N PRO A 69 10.04 1.63 -8.40
CA PRO A 69 9.46 2.95 -8.28
C PRO A 69 10.34 3.96 -9.00
N SER A 70 9.70 4.84 -9.76
CA SER A 70 10.40 5.96 -10.38
C SER A 70 10.92 6.94 -9.31
N ASP A 71 11.85 7.80 -9.70
CA ASP A 71 12.36 8.87 -8.85
C ASP A 71 11.25 9.84 -8.38
N ILE A 72 11.20 10.14 -7.07
CA ILE A 72 10.19 11.00 -6.44
C ILE A 72 10.18 12.37 -7.08
N ASP A 73 11.34 12.96 -7.36
CA ASP A 73 11.44 14.30 -7.94
C ASP A 73 10.90 14.32 -9.38
N THR A 74 11.09 13.22 -10.10
CA THR A 74 10.54 13.02 -11.45
C THR A 74 9.01 12.89 -11.43
N ILE A 75 8.46 12.18 -10.45
CA ILE A 75 7.03 11.89 -10.32
C ILE A 75 6.26 13.06 -9.67
N PHE A 76 6.82 13.69 -8.65
CA PHE A 76 6.28 14.79 -7.87
C PHE A 76 7.08 16.08 -8.09
N ARG A 77 7.13 16.55 -9.35
CA ARG A 77 7.88 17.74 -9.77
C ARG A 77 7.55 19.05 -9.04
N ASP A 78 6.42 19.12 -8.35
CA ASP A 78 6.04 20.31 -7.58
C ASP A 78 6.56 20.16 -6.15
N PRO A 79 7.56 20.96 -5.72
CA PRO A 79 8.14 20.86 -4.38
C PRO A 79 7.15 21.21 -3.27
N GLN A 80 6.05 21.90 -3.60
CA GLN A 80 4.97 22.17 -2.67
C GLN A 80 3.91 21.06 -2.67
N ASN A 81 4.02 20.09 -3.57
CA ASN A 81 3.10 18.98 -3.76
C ASN A 81 1.62 19.42 -3.76
N ARG A 82 1.26 20.46 -4.55
CA ARG A 82 -0.13 20.97 -4.66
C ARG A 82 -1.11 19.90 -5.11
N TRP A 83 -0.61 18.91 -5.86
CA TRP A 83 -1.40 17.75 -6.26
C TRP A 83 -2.03 17.02 -5.07
N MET A 84 -1.31 16.92 -3.94
CA MET A 84 -1.80 16.27 -2.72
C MET A 84 -3.11 16.90 -2.22
N SER A 85 -3.25 18.22 -2.25
CA SER A 85 -4.47 18.91 -1.82
C SER A 85 -5.68 18.51 -2.67
N ASN A 86 -5.51 18.42 -3.99
CA ASN A 86 -6.58 17.99 -4.88
C ASN A 86 -6.88 16.50 -4.72
N PHE A 87 -5.84 15.69 -4.53
CA PHE A 87 -5.95 14.24 -4.34
C PHE A 87 -6.70 13.88 -3.05
N LEU A 88 -6.42 14.57 -1.94
CA LEU A 88 -7.05 14.31 -0.63
C LEU A 88 -8.44 14.94 -0.49
N LYS A 89 -8.85 15.82 -1.42
CA LYS A 89 -10.14 16.47 -1.36
C LYS A 89 -11.27 15.45 -1.38
N ALA A 90 -12.18 15.52 -0.41
CA ALA A 90 -13.40 14.71 -0.38
C ALA A 90 -14.51 15.33 -1.24
N ASP A 91 -15.43 14.49 -1.70
CA ASP A 91 -16.67 14.92 -2.33
C ASP A 91 -17.61 15.58 -1.30
N GLY A 92 -18.80 15.98 -1.74
CA GLY A 92 -19.79 16.62 -0.87
C GLY A 92 -20.26 15.74 0.30
N SER A 93 -20.04 14.42 0.25
CA SER A 93 -20.41 13.50 1.33
C SER A 93 -19.31 13.34 2.38
N GLY A 94 -18.06 13.72 2.07
CA GLY A 94 -16.90 13.42 2.91
C GLY A 94 -16.46 11.95 2.89
N MET A 95 -17.25 11.05 2.29
CA MET A 95 -17.00 9.62 2.30
C MET A 95 -16.21 9.12 1.10
N ALA A 96 -16.06 9.90 0.03
CA ALA A 96 -15.35 9.52 -1.18
C ALA A 96 -14.46 10.67 -1.69
N PRO A 97 -13.45 10.40 -2.54
CA PRO A 97 -12.67 11.46 -3.14
C PRO A 97 -13.52 12.33 -4.07
N ALA A 98 -13.24 13.64 -4.11
CA ALA A 98 -13.87 14.57 -5.05
C ALA A 98 -13.59 14.21 -6.52
N SER A 99 -12.45 13.58 -6.78
CA SER A 99 -12.07 13.10 -8.11
C SER A 99 -11.12 11.90 -8.01
N TYR A 100 -11.16 11.03 -9.02
CA TYR A 100 -10.26 9.89 -9.12
C TYR A 100 -9.07 10.25 -10.01
N SER A 101 -7.86 10.19 -9.46
CA SER A 101 -6.63 10.47 -10.22
C SER A 101 -6.28 9.29 -11.13
N HIS A 102 -5.70 9.59 -12.30
CA HIS A 102 -5.15 8.59 -13.22
C HIS A 102 -3.61 8.59 -13.20
N GLN A 103 -3.00 9.32 -12.26
CA GLN A 103 -1.55 9.36 -12.10
C GLN A 103 -1.08 8.12 -11.33
N TYR A 104 -1.12 6.97 -11.99
CA TYR A 104 -0.98 5.65 -11.36
C TYR A 104 0.32 5.48 -10.56
N GLU A 105 1.43 6.06 -11.02
CA GLU A 105 2.68 5.98 -10.28
C GLU A 105 2.60 6.75 -8.95
N ARG A 106 2.04 7.96 -8.94
CA ARG A 106 1.79 8.71 -7.69
C ARG A 106 0.92 7.91 -6.74
N LEU A 107 -0.17 7.35 -7.25
CA LEU A 107 -1.10 6.56 -6.44
C LEU A 107 -0.42 5.33 -5.82
N ARG A 108 0.40 4.63 -6.60
CA ARG A 108 1.13 3.45 -6.12
C ARG A 108 2.17 3.82 -5.07
N MET A 109 2.90 4.91 -5.25
CA MET A 109 3.88 5.37 -4.26
C MET A 109 3.20 5.80 -2.94
N ILE A 110 2.06 6.48 -3.02
CA ILE A 110 1.26 6.85 -1.84
C ILE A 110 0.72 5.61 -1.12
N GLU A 111 0.13 4.68 -1.86
CA GLU A 111 -0.36 3.40 -1.31
C GLU A 111 0.76 2.63 -0.62
N LEU A 112 1.92 2.51 -1.27
CA LEU A 112 3.08 1.83 -0.71
C LEU A 112 3.56 2.48 0.58
N TYR A 113 3.70 3.80 0.59
CA TYR A 113 4.08 4.53 1.80
C TYR A 113 3.10 4.27 2.95
N CYS A 114 1.80 4.44 2.71
CA CYS A 114 0.77 4.22 3.72
C CYS A 114 0.81 2.79 4.28
N ARG A 115 1.00 1.79 3.40
CA ARG A 115 1.08 0.38 3.80
C ARG A 115 2.35 0.07 4.60
N LEU A 116 3.49 0.62 4.21
CA LEU A 116 4.76 0.43 4.93
C LEU A 116 4.76 1.12 6.29
N ARG A 117 4.14 2.30 6.38
CA ARG A 117 4.01 3.08 7.63
C ARG A 117 3.10 2.42 8.66
N GLY A 118 1.98 1.86 8.22
CA GLY A 118 0.98 1.22 9.10
C GLY A 118 1.41 -0.12 9.69
N ASN A 119 2.55 -0.66 9.26
CA ASN A 119 3.13 -1.93 9.71
C ASN A 119 2.16 -3.13 9.72
N ASP A 120 1.23 -3.25 8.75
CA ASP A 120 0.28 -4.36 8.75
C ASP A 120 -0.21 -4.93 7.39
N ASN A 121 -0.23 -6.28 7.41
CA ASN A 121 -1.02 -7.31 6.73
C ASN A 121 -1.88 -6.94 5.49
N TRP A 122 -1.37 -7.20 4.28
CA TRP A 122 -2.19 -7.35 3.07
C TRP A 122 -2.58 -8.84 2.91
N PRO A 123 -3.84 -9.21 2.57
CA PRO A 123 -4.38 -10.55 2.81
C PRO A 123 -3.49 -11.64 2.22
N VAL A 124 -3.05 -12.53 3.11
CA VAL A 124 -2.61 -13.87 2.77
C VAL A 124 -3.71 -14.45 1.89
N ALA A 125 -3.40 -14.81 0.66
CA ALA A 125 -4.30 -15.63 -0.12
C ALA A 125 -4.57 -16.88 0.73
N THR A 126 -5.80 -17.07 1.20
CA THR A 126 -6.18 -18.28 1.92
C THR A 126 -6.00 -19.44 0.97
N ASN A 127 -4.82 -20.07 1.03
CA ASN A 127 -4.65 -21.44 0.60
C ASN A 127 -5.43 -22.27 1.62
N SER A 128 -6.70 -22.50 1.30
CA SER A 128 -7.58 -23.41 2.01
C SER A 128 -6.93 -24.79 2.08
N ASN A 129 -6.27 -25.10 3.19
CA ASN A 129 -6.10 -26.47 3.65
C ASN A 129 -6.96 -26.62 4.90
N PRO A 130 -7.95 -27.53 4.92
CA PRO A 130 -8.69 -27.81 6.15
C PRO A 130 -7.70 -28.39 7.19
N PRO A 131 -7.87 -28.09 8.49
CA PRO A 131 -7.09 -28.77 9.50
C PRO A 131 -7.41 -30.26 9.44
N SER A 132 -6.42 -31.06 9.04
CA SER A 132 -6.41 -32.49 9.32
C SER A 132 -6.41 -32.65 10.84
N SER A 133 -7.59 -32.89 11.42
CA SER A 133 -7.74 -33.26 12.83
C SER A 133 -7.20 -34.67 13.03
N GLY A 134 -5.88 -34.76 13.20
CA GLY A 134 -5.20 -35.93 13.74
C GLY A 134 -5.26 -35.92 15.25
N GLY A 135 -6.12 -36.78 15.80
CA GLY A 135 -6.06 -37.47 17.09
C GLY A 135 -5.47 -36.77 18.32
N LEU A 136 -6.31 -36.57 19.34
CA LEU A 136 -5.94 -36.81 20.73
C LEU A 136 -7.05 -37.55 21.46
N GLN A 137 -6.63 -38.63 22.11
CA GLN A 137 -7.39 -39.62 22.87
C GLN A 137 -8.07 -38.98 24.09
N PHE A 138 -9.32 -39.35 24.35
CA PHE A 138 -9.97 -39.13 25.65
C PHE A 138 -9.88 -40.43 26.45
N GLU A 139 -9.11 -40.39 27.54
CA GLU A 139 -9.20 -41.38 28.61
C GLU A 139 -10.49 -41.13 29.42
N LEU A 140 -11.24 -42.20 29.66
CA LEU A 140 -12.42 -42.24 30.53
C LEU A 140 -11.99 -42.48 31.98
N PRO A 141 -12.56 -41.79 32.98
CA PRO A 141 -12.51 -42.25 34.36
C PRO A 141 -13.67 -43.21 34.67
N LEU A 142 -13.37 -44.14 35.59
CA LEU A 142 -14.12 -45.30 36.08
C LEU A 142 -15.55 -45.03 36.56
#